data_AF-A0A7C8DQN9-F1
#
_entry.id   AF-A0A7C8DQN9-F1
#
_cell.length_a   1.000
_cell.length_b   1.000
_cell.length_c   1.000
_cell.angle_alpha   90.00
_cell.angle_beta   90.00
_cell.angle_gamma   90.00
#
_symmetry.space_group_name_H-M   'P 1'
#
loop_
_entity.id
_entity.type
_entity.pdbx_description
1 polymer ?
#
loop_
_entity_poly.entity_id
_entity_poly.type
_entity_poly.pdbx_seq_one_letter_code
_entity_poly.pdbx_strand_id
1 'polypeptide(L)'
;MKKLYEFLKVKLCYRTYWRQWFLLLVIFLVSLSNFAQSQQYSSIEEVKKLNYELFEEIGFDENQMNHVCRAIYSTQKRASYLAENGVSPNKVNLDQQFKSLMLRALSEEEFKKFESIRHKLK
;
A
#
# COMPACT_ATOMS: atom_id res chain seq x y z
N MET A 1 -57.36 16.16 0.86
CA MET A 1 -56.62 14.93 0.50
C MET A 1 -55.37 15.17 -0.36
N LYS A 2 -55.40 16.05 -1.39
CA LYS A 2 -54.22 16.34 -2.25
C LYS A 2 -52.96 16.80 -1.48
N LYS A 3 -53.09 17.68 -0.48
CA LYS A 3 -51.95 18.17 0.34
C LYS A 3 -51.20 17.06 1.10
N LEU A 4 -51.91 16.02 1.55
CA LEU A 4 -51.31 14.92 2.32
C LEU A 4 -50.50 13.99 1.40
N TYR A 5 -50.98 13.77 0.17
CA TYR A 5 -50.31 12.97 -0.84
C TYR A 5 -48.99 13.61 -1.31
N GLU A 6 -49.00 14.92 -1.59
CA GLU A 6 -47.79 15.65 -1.97
C GLU A 6 -46.73 15.63 -0.85
N PHE A 7 -47.15 15.79 0.41
CA PHE A 7 -46.25 15.72 1.56
C PHE A 7 -45.61 14.33 1.73
N LEU A 8 -46.41 13.26 1.58
CA LEU A 8 -45.91 11.88 1.64
C LEU A 8 -44.96 11.57 0.48
N LYS A 9 -45.26 12.06 -0.73
CA LYS A 9 -44.43 11.87 -1.92
C LYS A 9 -43.06 12.53 -1.77
N VAL A 10 -43.01 13.77 -1.25
CA VAL A 10 -41.74 14.46 -0.94
C VAL A 10 -40.94 13.71 0.11
N LYS A 11 -41.58 13.22 1.18
CA LYS A 11 -40.91 12.48 2.26
C LYS A 11 -40.38 11.11 1.80
N LEU A 12 -41.13 10.40 0.95
CA LEU A 12 -40.67 9.17 0.29
C LEU A 12 -39.50 9.46 -0.66
N CYS A 13 -39.60 10.51 -1.48
CA CYS A 13 -38.55 10.92 -2.40
C CYS A 13 -37.25 11.23 -1.65
N TYR A 14 -37.32 12.05 -0.60
CA TYR A 14 -36.18 12.36 0.28
C TYR A 14 -35.58 11.10 0.91
N ARG A 15 -36.41 10.17 1.40
CA ARG A 15 -35.96 8.90 1.98
C ARG A 15 -35.22 8.02 0.96
N THR A 16 -35.67 7.99 -0.28
CA THR A 16 -35.03 7.22 -1.36
C THR A 16 -33.69 7.84 -1.75
N TYR A 17 -33.63 9.16 -1.90
CA TYR A 17 -32.37 9.88 -2.15
C TYR A 17 -31.36 9.66 -1.02
N TRP A 18 -31.79 9.77 0.24
CA TRP A 18 -30.90 9.58 1.40
C TRP A 18 -30.31 8.16 1.45
N ARG A 19 -31.09 7.14 1.07
CA ARG A 19 -30.60 5.76 0.93
C ARG A 19 -29.59 5.60 -0.22
N GLN A 20 -29.81 6.23 -1.36
CA GLN A 20 -28.88 6.19 -2.49
C GLN A 20 -27.55 6.86 -2.14
N TRP A 21 -27.58 8.03 -1.49
CA TRP A 21 -26.39 8.71 -0.99
C TRP A 21 -25.61 7.86 0.02
N PHE A 22 -26.32 7.20 0.95
CA PHE A 22 -25.68 6.29 1.91
C PHE A 22 -25.00 5.11 1.21
N LEU A 23 -25.62 4.51 0.20
CA LEU A 23 -25.03 3.41 -0.57
C LEU A 23 -23.77 3.87 -1.33
N LEU A 24 -23.79 5.05 -1.94
CA LEU A 24 -22.60 5.62 -2.59
C LEU A 24 -21.46 5.87 -1.60
N LEU A 25 -21.79 6.33 -0.39
CA LEU A 25 -20.81 6.57 0.67
C LEU A 25 -20.19 5.25 1.16
N VAL A 26 -20.99 4.19 1.31
CA VAL A 26 -20.50 2.85 1.65
C VAL A 26 -19.58 2.30 0.56
N ILE A 27 -19.97 2.41 -0.72
CA ILE A 27 -19.12 1.98 -1.85
C ILE A 27 -17.79 2.75 -1.84
N PHE A 28 -17.84 4.06 -1.66
CA PHE A 28 -16.65 4.91 -1.58
C PHE A 28 -15.73 4.51 -0.42
N LEU A 29 -16.28 4.24 0.77
CA LEU A 29 -15.52 3.79 1.93
C LEU A 29 -14.88 2.42 1.72
N VAL A 30 -15.60 1.48 1.10
CA VAL A 30 -15.08 0.15 0.78
C VAL A 30 -13.97 0.22 -0.29
N SER A 31 -14.12 1.09 -1.29
CA SER A 31 -13.06 1.32 -2.28
C SER A 31 -11.81 1.92 -1.62
N LEU A 32 -11.99 2.87 -0.69
CA LEU A 32 -10.88 3.51 0.02
C LEU A 32 -10.16 2.53 0.97
N SER A 33 -10.89 1.64 1.65
CA SER A 33 -10.28 0.63 2.53
C SER A 33 -9.47 -0.40 1.74
N ASN A 34 -9.97 -0.84 0.59
CA ASN A 34 -9.24 -1.77 -0.28
C ASN A 34 -7.96 -1.14 -0.85
N PHE A 35 -7.98 0.16 -1.16
CA PHE A 35 -6.80 0.90 -1.60
C PHE A 35 -5.75 1.07 -0.48
N ALA A 36 -6.18 1.27 0.76
CA ALA A 36 -5.26 1.32 1.90
C ALA A 36 -4.61 -0.05 2.18
N GLN A 37 -5.33 -1.15 1.93
CA GLN A 37 -4.85 -2.51 2.15
C GLN A 37 -3.94 -3.03 1.03
N SER A 38 -4.05 -2.49 -0.19
CA SER A 38 -3.26 -2.94 -1.35
C SER A 38 -1.78 -2.54 -1.33
N GLN A 39 -1.31 -1.79 -0.34
CA GLN A 39 0.08 -1.35 -0.25
C GLN A 39 0.99 -2.27 0.57
N GLN A 40 0.50 -3.41 1.08
CA GLN A 40 1.30 -4.31 1.90
C GLN A 40 1.52 -5.65 1.22
N TYR A 41 2.79 -6.05 1.07
CA TYR A 41 3.15 -7.37 0.60
C TYR A 41 2.76 -8.42 1.65
N SER A 42 2.14 -9.51 1.21
CA SER A 42 1.77 -10.64 2.04
C SER A 42 2.98 -11.52 2.40
N SER A 43 3.95 -11.65 1.50
CA SER A 43 5.13 -12.50 1.67
C SER A 43 6.36 -11.97 0.93
N ILE A 44 7.54 -12.48 1.29
CA ILE A 44 8.81 -12.19 0.58
C ILE A 44 8.73 -12.68 -0.87
N GLU A 45 8.10 -13.85 -1.09
CA GLU A 45 7.95 -14.44 -2.43
C GLU A 45 7.10 -13.55 -3.35
N GLU A 46 6.10 -12.88 -2.78
CA GLU A 46 5.28 -11.91 -3.52
C GLU A 46 6.10 -10.69 -3.94
N VAL A 47 6.94 -10.14 -3.04
CA VAL A 47 7.87 -9.04 -3.40
C VAL A 47 8.72 -9.45 -4.59
N LYS A 48 9.26 -10.67 -4.53
CA LYS A 48 10.11 -11.20 -5.59
C LYS A 48 9.33 -11.35 -6.89
N LYS A 49 8.18 -12.01 -6.85
CA LYS A 49 7.35 -12.25 -8.05
C LYS A 49 6.91 -10.94 -8.72
N LEU A 50 6.53 -9.93 -7.95
CA LEU A 50 6.05 -8.66 -8.48
C LEU A 50 7.17 -7.82 -9.11
N ASN A 51 8.39 -7.96 -8.60
CA ASN A 51 9.53 -7.10 -8.96
C ASN A 51 10.66 -7.85 -9.67
N TYR A 52 10.46 -9.12 -10.04
CA TYR A 52 11.49 -9.98 -10.64
C TYR A 52 12.12 -9.36 -11.88
N GLU A 53 11.29 -8.93 -12.84
CA GLU A 53 11.74 -8.30 -14.09
C GLU A 53 12.58 -7.04 -13.83
N LEU A 54 12.19 -6.23 -12.85
CA LEU A 54 12.93 -5.01 -12.47
C LEU A 54 14.28 -5.35 -11.86
N PHE A 55 14.34 -6.38 -11.01
CA PHE A 55 15.60 -6.82 -10.41
C PHE A 55 16.54 -7.47 -11.44
N GLU A 56 15.97 -8.20 -12.40
CA GLU A 56 16.72 -8.77 -13.52
C GLU A 56 17.28 -7.65 -14.44
N GLU A 57 16.48 -6.63 -14.74
CA GLU A 57 16.90 -5.47 -15.56
C GLU A 57 18.08 -4.71 -14.97
N ILE A 58 18.15 -4.57 -13.63
CA ILE A 58 19.29 -3.93 -12.96
C ILE A 58 20.49 -4.88 -12.75
N GLY A 59 20.35 -6.14 -13.15
CA GLY A 59 21.41 -7.14 -13.14
C GLY A 59 21.66 -7.80 -11.78
N PHE A 60 20.65 -7.86 -10.91
CA PHE A 60 20.79 -8.57 -9.63
C PHE A 60 20.82 -10.08 -9.84
N ASP A 61 21.74 -10.75 -9.14
CA ASP A 61 21.72 -12.20 -9.05
C ASP A 61 20.63 -12.69 -8.08
N GLU A 62 20.33 -13.98 -8.15
CA GLU A 62 19.30 -14.64 -7.33
C GLU A 62 19.50 -14.43 -5.80
N ASN A 63 20.75 -14.40 -5.32
CA ASN A 63 21.03 -14.16 -3.90
C ASN A 63 20.77 -12.70 -3.52
N GLN A 64 21.19 -11.76 -4.37
CA GLN A 64 20.93 -10.34 -4.21
C GLN A 64 19.42 -10.06 -4.22
N MET A 65 18.68 -10.62 -5.18
CA MET A 65 17.22 -10.52 -5.25
C MET A 65 16.56 -11.02 -3.97
N ASN A 66 16.94 -12.21 -3.50
CA ASN A 66 16.39 -12.78 -2.28
C ASN A 66 16.66 -11.89 -1.05
N HIS A 67 17.85 -11.28 -0.98
CA HIS A 67 18.20 -10.39 0.12
C HIS A 67 17.47 -9.04 0.04
N VAL A 68 17.33 -8.46 -1.15
CA VAL A 68 16.56 -7.23 -1.40
C VAL A 68 15.08 -7.44 -1.06
N CYS A 69 14.48 -8.54 -1.50
CA CYS A 69 13.09 -8.87 -1.19
C CYS A 69 12.85 -8.98 0.31
N ARG A 70 13.79 -9.60 1.05
CA ARG A 70 13.75 -9.65 2.52
C ARG A 70 13.85 -8.27 3.16
N ALA A 71 14.72 -7.40 2.65
CA ALA A 71 14.89 -6.05 3.17
C ALA A 71 13.62 -5.19 2.94
N ILE A 72 13.03 -5.26 1.76
CA ILE A 72 11.78 -4.56 1.41
C ILE A 72 10.64 -5.05 2.32
N TYR A 73 10.42 -6.36 2.37
CA TYR A 73 9.34 -6.95 3.15
C TYR A 73 9.47 -6.64 4.65
N SER A 74 10.66 -6.80 5.22
CA SER A 74 10.88 -6.54 6.65
C SER A 74 10.69 -5.08 7.03
N THR A 75 11.11 -4.15 6.17
CA THR A 75 10.95 -2.71 6.40
C THR A 75 9.50 -2.29 6.32
N GLN A 76 8.77 -2.77 5.31
CA GLN A 76 7.34 -2.53 5.17
C GLN A 76 6.57 -3.11 6.36
N LYS A 77 6.80 -4.37 6.72
CA LYS A 77 6.18 -5.02 7.88
C LYS A 77 6.42 -4.26 9.18
N ARG A 78 7.64 -3.73 9.37
CA ARG A 78 7.98 -2.91 10.53
C ARG A 78 7.25 -1.57 10.52
N ALA A 79 7.15 -0.91 9.36
CA ALA A 79 6.40 0.33 9.22
C ALA A 79 4.91 0.11 9.54
N SER A 80 4.31 -0.96 9.02
CA SER A 80 2.92 -1.34 9.33
C SER A 80 2.72 -1.63 10.81
N TYR A 81 3.60 -2.43 11.44
CA TYR A 81 3.52 -2.72 12.87
C TYR A 81 3.60 -1.45 13.73
N LEU A 82 4.47 -0.49 13.39
CA LEU A 82 4.54 0.78 14.12
C LEU A 82 3.23 1.58 13.97
N ALA A 83 2.70 1.66 12.74
CA ALA A 83 1.43 2.33 12.47
C ALA A 83 0.24 1.69 13.21
N GLU A 84 0.17 0.36 13.22
CA GLU A 84 -0.84 -0.41 13.97
C GLU A 84 -0.79 -0.15 15.48
N ASN A 85 0.40 0.07 16.04
CA ASN A 85 0.59 0.41 17.46
C ASN A 85 0.44 1.92 17.76
N GLY A 86 -0.03 2.71 16.79
CA GLY A 86 -0.22 4.16 16.97
C GLY A 86 1.09 4.96 17.05
N VAL A 87 2.23 4.35 16.70
CA VAL A 87 3.53 5.00 16.67
C VAL A 87 3.81 5.46 15.25
N SER A 88 4.02 6.77 15.06
CA SER A 88 4.42 7.29 13.74
C SER A 88 5.78 6.68 13.35
N PRO A 89 5.90 6.04 12.17
CA PRO A 89 7.16 5.48 11.72
C PRO A 89 8.21 6.59 11.56
N ASN A 90 9.32 6.51 12.30
CA ASN A 90 10.44 7.42 12.09
C ASN A 90 11.11 7.07 10.75
N LYS A 91 10.73 7.80 9.70
CA LYS A 91 11.16 7.58 8.33
C LYS A 91 12.69 7.57 8.18
N VAL A 92 13.38 8.52 8.85
CA VAL A 92 14.86 8.61 8.78
C VAL A 92 15.51 7.35 9.34
N ASN A 93 14.99 6.86 10.47
CA ASN A 93 15.52 5.66 11.12
C ASN A 93 15.22 4.40 10.28
N LEU A 94 14.02 4.30 9.70
CA LEU A 94 13.65 3.20 8.81
C LEU A 94 14.48 3.19 7.52
N ASP A 95 14.69 4.34 6.90
CA ASP A 95 15.51 4.46 5.69
C ASP A 95 16.99 4.10 5.98
N GLN A 96 17.53 4.50 7.14
CA GLN A 96 18.87 4.09 7.58
C GLN A 96 18.99 2.58 7.80
N GLN A 97 18.00 1.98 8.49
CA GLN A 97 17.97 0.53 8.69
C GLN A 97 17.85 -0.21 7.36
N PHE A 98 16.97 0.25 6.47
CA PHE A 98 16.80 -0.32 5.14
C PHE A 98 18.11 -0.28 4.34
N LYS A 99 18.78 0.88 4.30
CA LYS A 99 20.09 1.02 3.68
C LYS A 99 21.10 0.04 4.27
N SER A 100 21.15 -0.10 5.60
CA SER A 100 22.07 -1.03 6.27
C SER A 100 21.80 -2.50 5.92
N LEU A 101 20.54 -2.88 5.66
CA LEU A 101 20.17 -4.24 5.25
C LEU A 101 20.55 -4.49 3.79
N MET A 102 20.36 -3.50 2.93
CA MET A 102 20.68 -3.59 1.50
C MET A 102 22.19 -3.73 1.28
N LEU A 103 23.00 -2.95 2.01
CA LEU A 103 24.45 -2.96 1.91
C LEU A 103 25.14 -4.24 2.43
N ARG A 104 24.38 -5.19 3.00
CA ARG A 104 24.91 -6.53 3.35
C ARG A 104 25.09 -7.43 2.14
N ALA A 105 24.30 -7.20 1.09
CA ALA A 105 24.31 -8.01 -0.13
C ALA A 105 24.63 -7.19 -1.39
N LEU A 106 24.53 -5.87 -1.30
CA LEU A 106 24.80 -4.94 -2.39
C LEU A 106 25.98 -4.04 -2.05
N SER A 107 26.76 -3.70 -3.07
CA SER A 107 27.68 -2.58 -3.04
C SER A 107 26.94 -1.24 -2.99
N GLU A 108 27.65 -0.16 -2.64
CA GLU A 108 27.07 1.19 -2.63
C GLU A 108 26.59 1.61 -4.03
N GLU A 109 27.23 1.12 -5.10
CA GLU A 109 26.83 1.39 -6.48
C GLU A 109 25.55 0.65 -6.87
N GLU A 110 25.44 -0.63 -6.51
CA GLU A 110 24.23 -1.44 -6.72
C GLU A 110 23.05 -0.90 -5.91
N PHE A 111 23.29 -0.43 -4.69
CA PHE A 111 22.27 0.24 -3.90
C PHE A 111 21.79 1.53 -4.56
N LYS A 112 22.68 2.33 -5.15
CA LYS A 112 22.27 3.52 -5.94
C LYS A 112 21.46 3.15 -7.17
N LYS A 113 21.82 2.06 -7.88
CA LYS A 113 21.03 1.54 -9.00
C LYS A 113 19.62 1.16 -8.54
N PHE A 114 19.52 0.43 -7.42
CA PHE A 114 18.23 0.10 -6.81
C PHE A 114 17.42 1.35 -6.44
N GLU A 115 18.02 2.34 -5.78
CA GLU A 115 17.33 3.59 -5.44
C GLU A 115 16.78 4.32 -6.68
N SER A 116 17.50 4.25 -7.81
CA SER A 116 17.02 4.84 -9.05
C SER A 116 15.76 4.16 -9.60
N ILE A 117 15.55 2.86 -9.33
CA ILE A 117 14.36 2.12 -9.75
C ILE A 117 13.30 1.96 -8.64
N ARG A 118 13.58 2.41 -7.40
CA ARG A 118 12.70 2.21 -6.23
C ARG A 118 11.26 2.70 -6.46
N HIS A 119 11.09 3.77 -7.23
CA HIS A 119 9.78 4.34 -7.57
C HIS A 119 8.96 3.48 -8.54
N LYS A 120 9.58 2.48 -9.19
CA LYS A 120 8.93 1.56 -10.14
C LYS A 120 8.47 0.26 -9.49
N LEU A 121 8.83 0.01 -8.22
CA LEU A 121 8.42 -1.19 -7.50
C LEU A 121 6.89 -1.28 -7.44
N LYS A 122 6.36 -2.48 -7.70
CA LYS A 122 4.93 -2.79 -7.74
C LYS A 122 4.41 -3.20 -6.37
#